data_AF-A0A7Y5FKK4-F1
#
_entry.id   AF-A0A7Y5FKK4-F1
#
_cell.length_a   1.000
_cell.length_b   1.000
_cell.length_c   1.000
_cell.angle_alpha   90.00
_cell.angle_beta   90.00
_cell.angle_gamma   90.00
#
_symmetry.space_group_name_H-M   'P 1'
#
loop_
_entity.id
_entity.type
_entity.pdbx_description
1 polymer ?
#
loop_
_entity_poly.entity_id
_entity_poly.type
_entity_poly.pdbx_seq_one_letter_code
_entity_poly.pdbx_strand_id
1 'polypeptide(L)'
;EFNMADYDFPIGKVEWFINPGNTIQMKDYEEIARRFSFYMTHGFEQDMPLGFGNLTWYTGPHKNLVVLENVPSPDYQWFNDPTWSYTTAQITAYEEAIFDHMFNNIGRGVIFNEMWHDYSITAQPQSKKERIVNESTIAFYDAMKAKFATHRIYCPTPEDLGHKLRAMAQWNYSWRSEGNQLEMELDLSGVLLDTIPQFTGGMGIKIENTSDRIEKVTINGKPHFAFDEQVIILPNLKKGVNKIVVTLGPQASPEARLTYISKRMPAIEKKGETIEVQVISKTKARCNFFAPEAAVVLNADWQEWNRAGDRMLDASVNSDRKLVLKKIDGGEFALTRAAARIVDYKGEASRVILKLQVNTQPEAAIHFRSAHAPKRVMLGNQQLEIVKSEKDYCVTLPDFTGQAELVIGF
;
A
#
# COMPACT_ATOMS: atom_id res chain seq x y z
N GLU A 1 -24.12 29.25 -7.00
CA GLU A 1 -23.22 28.70 -5.97
C GLU A 1 -24.07 28.33 -4.77
N PHE A 2 -23.99 27.08 -4.30
CA PHE A 2 -24.74 26.64 -3.12
C PHE A 2 -23.80 26.67 -1.93
N ASN A 3 -24.16 27.38 -0.88
CA ASN A 3 -23.35 27.50 0.31
C ASN A 3 -23.86 26.51 1.36
N MET A 4 -22.97 25.72 1.97
CA MET A 4 -23.36 24.71 2.97
C MET A 4 -24.02 25.32 4.22
N ALA A 5 -23.94 26.65 4.38
CA ALA A 5 -24.66 27.42 5.39
C ALA A 5 -26.19 27.43 5.18
N ASP A 6 -26.69 27.17 3.97
CA ASP A 6 -28.11 27.29 3.63
C ASP A 6 -28.97 26.12 4.18
N TYR A 7 -28.36 25.08 4.75
CA TYR A 7 -29.04 23.82 5.13
C TYR A 7 -28.83 23.36 6.57
N ASP A 8 -28.23 24.19 7.44
CA ASP A 8 -28.14 23.94 8.89
C ASP A 8 -27.56 22.55 9.27
N PHE A 9 -26.70 21.99 8.40
CA PHE A 9 -25.91 20.81 8.73
C PHE A 9 -24.73 21.28 9.59
N PRO A 10 -24.63 20.90 10.88
CA PRO A 10 -23.41 21.13 11.63
C PRO A 10 -22.33 20.26 11.00
N ILE A 11 -21.50 20.89 10.16
CA ILE A 11 -20.23 20.32 9.73
C ILE A 11 -19.50 20.02 11.05
N GLY A 12 -19.31 18.74 11.38
CA GLY A 12 -18.54 18.35 12.55
C GLY A 12 -17.10 18.89 12.45
N LYS A 13 -16.18 18.36 13.26
CA LYS A 13 -14.74 18.61 13.01
C LYS A 13 -14.31 17.90 11.73
N VAL A 14 -14.62 18.49 10.58
CA VAL A 14 -14.07 18.09 9.29
C VAL A 14 -12.65 18.64 9.27
N GLU A 15 -11.67 17.77 9.55
CA GLU A 15 -10.25 18.14 9.59
C GLU A 15 -9.57 18.11 8.22
N TRP A 16 -10.29 17.59 7.21
CA TRP A 16 -9.79 17.30 5.87
C TRP A 16 -10.83 17.76 4.85
N PHE A 17 -10.46 18.62 3.92
CA PHE A 17 -11.38 19.17 2.93
C PHE A 17 -10.82 19.02 1.52
N ILE A 18 -11.60 18.38 0.65
CA ILE A 18 -11.40 18.33 -0.79
C ILE A 18 -12.38 19.31 -1.38
N ASN A 19 -11.89 20.39 -2.00
CA ASN A 19 -12.73 21.45 -2.51
C ASN A 19 -13.11 21.18 -3.96
N PRO A 20 -14.37 20.85 -4.29
CA PRO A 20 -14.79 20.45 -5.64
C PRO A 20 -14.68 21.51 -6.75
N GLY A 21 -13.93 22.60 -6.55
CA GLY A 21 -13.59 23.58 -7.59
C GLY A 21 -12.64 24.69 -7.17
N ASN A 22 -12.36 25.61 -8.12
CA ASN A 22 -11.60 26.86 -7.91
C ASN A 22 -12.39 27.91 -7.09
N THR A 23 -13.29 27.47 -6.20
CA THR A 23 -14.27 28.33 -5.52
C THR A 23 -13.71 29.06 -4.32
N ILE A 24 -12.51 28.72 -3.85
CA ILE A 24 -11.89 29.40 -2.72
C ILE A 24 -10.66 30.18 -3.19
N GLN A 25 -10.69 31.49 -2.97
CA GLN A 25 -9.62 32.39 -3.38
C GLN A 25 -8.42 32.25 -2.44
N MET A 26 -7.21 32.47 -2.96
CA MET A 26 -5.97 32.45 -2.18
C MET A 26 -6.03 33.32 -0.90
N LYS A 27 -6.77 34.43 -0.94
CA LYS A 27 -6.95 35.34 0.20
C LYS A 27 -7.68 34.69 1.39
N ASP A 28 -8.47 33.64 1.15
CA ASP A 28 -9.30 32.95 2.14
C ASP A 28 -8.56 31.76 2.79
N TYR A 29 -7.32 31.46 2.37
CA TYR A 29 -6.54 30.33 2.87
C TYR A 29 -6.24 30.42 4.38
N GLU A 30 -6.14 31.62 4.95
CA GLU A 30 -6.03 31.81 6.41
C GLU A 30 -7.26 31.25 7.15
N GLU A 31 -8.46 31.48 6.60
CA GLU A 31 -9.70 31.00 7.21
C GLU A 31 -9.88 29.49 7.01
N ILE A 32 -9.46 28.95 5.85
CA ILE A 32 -9.36 27.50 5.65
C ILE A 32 -8.41 26.90 6.69
N ALA A 33 -7.21 27.47 6.86
CA ALA A 33 -6.17 26.94 7.73
C ALA A 33 -6.57 26.89 9.21
N ARG A 34 -7.54 27.73 9.62
CA ARG A 34 -8.14 27.68 10.97
C ARG A 34 -9.09 26.51 11.16
N ARG A 35 -9.74 26.04 10.09
CA ARG A 35 -10.83 25.06 10.12
C ARG A 35 -10.37 23.67 9.72
N PHE A 36 -9.45 23.59 8.76
CA PHE A 36 -8.97 22.36 8.15
C PHE A 36 -7.47 22.21 8.31
N SER A 37 -7.02 20.96 8.35
CA SER A 37 -5.60 20.64 8.51
C SER A 37 -4.99 20.11 7.20
N PHE A 38 -5.78 19.49 6.32
CA PHE A 38 -5.40 19.15 4.95
C PHE A 38 -6.44 19.74 4.00
N TYR A 39 -5.93 20.34 2.94
CA TYR A 39 -6.72 20.98 1.92
C TYR A 39 -6.26 20.51 0.54
N MET A 40 -7.20 20.19 -0.34
CA MET A 40 -6.94 19.81 -1.71
C MET A 40 -7.82 20.64 -2.66
N THR A 41 -7.22 21.22 -3.72
CA THR A 41 -7.93 22.01 -4.73
C THR A 41 -8.06 21.27 -6.06
N HIS A 42 -9.14 21.59 -6.78
CA HIS A 42 -9.40 21.13 -8.13
C HIS A 42 -8.82 22.11 -9.14
N GLY A 43 -8.10 21.61 -10.15
CA GLY A 43 -7.71 22.41 -11.30
C GLY A 43 -8.75 22.33 -12.41
N PHE A 44 -9.59 23.36 -12.58
CA PHE A 44 -10.51 23.44 -13.73
C PHE A 44 -9.89 24.06 -15.00
N GLU A 45 -8.63 24.52 -14.95
CA GLU A 45 -8.03 25.36 -16.00
C GLU A 45 -6.66 24.85 -16.45
N GLN A 46 -6.60 23.64 -17.01
CA GLN A 46 -5.47 23.28 -17.86
C GLN A 46 -5.97 22.77 -19.21
N ASP A 47 -5.49 23.39 -20.29
CA ASP A 47 -5.60 22.91 -21.68
C ASP A 47 -4.78 21.61 -21.93
N MET A 48 -4.29 20.98 -20.85
CA MET A 48 -3.48 19.78 -20.87
C MET A 48 -4.03 18.72 -19.91
N PRO A 49 -4.19 17.45 -20.35
CA PRO A 49 -4.61 16.32 -19.52
C PRO A 49 -3.46 15.82 -18.65
N LEU A 50 -2.84 16.69 -17.86
CA LEU A 50 -1.76 16.29 -16.98
C LEU A 50 -2.24 16.32 -15.53
N GLY A 51 -2.53 15.14 -15.01
CA GLY A 51 -2.98 14.93 -13.64
C GLY A 51 -1.88 14.91 -12.61
N PHE A 52 -1.21 16.04 -12.42
CA PHE A 52 -0.27 16.21 -11.31
C PHE A 52 -0.85 17.14 -10.24
N GLY A 53 -0.91 16.65 -9.00
CA GLY A 53 -1.06 17.55 -7.86
C GLY A 53 0.27 18.27 -7.61
N ASN A 54 0.27 19.60 -7.70
CA ASN A 54 1.38 20.40 -7.21
C ASN A 54 1.30 20.48 -5.68
N LEU A 55 2.38 20.14 -5.01
CA LEU A 55 2.48 20.31 -3.56
C LEU A 55 2.87 21.76 -3.27
N THR A 56 2.02 22.46 -2.53
CA THR A 56 2.34 23.80 -2.03
C THR A 56 2.24 23.81 -0.50
N TRP A 57 3.33 24.21 0.14
CA TRP A 57 3.41 24.36 1.59
C TRP A 57 2.83 25.71 1.93
N TYR A 58 1.80 25.74 2.77
CA TYR A 58 1.27 26.99 3.25
C TYR A 58 2.29 27.66 4.18
N THR A 59 2.91 28.75 3.70
CA THR A 59 3.96 29.48 4.44
C THR A 59 3.41 30.53 5.41
N GLY A 60 2.08 30.61 5.56
CA GLY A 60 1.42 31.51 6.51
C GLY A 60 1.60 31.09 7.98
N PRO A 61 0.88 31.73 8.91
CA PRO A 61 1.00 31.47 10.35
C PRO A 61 0.57 30.05 10.73
N HIS A 62 -0.22 29.38 9.89
CA HIS A 62 -0.71 28.02 10.08
C HIS A 62 0.16 26.97 9.38
N LYS A 63 1.42 26.82 9.80
CA LYS A 63 2.42 25.87 9.22
C LYS A 63 2.04 24.39 9.24
N ASN A 64 0.91 24.04 9.88
CA ASN A 64 0.36 22.68 9.89
C ASN A 64 -0.72 22.47 8.80
N LEU A 65 -1.11 23.51 8.07
CA LEU A 65 -1.95 23.35 6.89
C LEU A 65 -1.10 22.80 5.74
N VAL A 66 -1.57 21.70 5.15
CA VAL A 66 -1.01 21.14 3.91
C VAL A 66 -1.98 21.42 2.78
N VAL A 67 -1.46 21.96 1.67
CA VAL A 67 -2.23 22.18 0.45
C VAL A 67 -1.70 21.28 -0.65
N LEU A 68 -2.57 20.44 -1.21
CA LEU A 68 -2.34 19.78 -2.49
C LEU A 68 -3.10 20.56 -3.56
N GLU A 69 -2.37 21.34 -4.34
CA GLU A 69 -2.95 22.16 -5.40
C GLU A 69 -3.15 21.34 -6.68
N ASN A 70 -4.22 21.67 -7.40
CA ASN A 70 -4.34 21.39 -8.83
C ASN A 70 -4.43 19.90 -9.18
N VAL A 71 -5.18 19.12 -8.42
CA VAL A 71 -5.52 17.77 -8.87
C VAL A 71 -6.61 17.89 -9.94
N PRO A 72 -6.46 17.30 -11.14
CA PRO A 72 -7.58 17.25 -12.08
C PRO A 72 -8.75 16.49 -11.44
N SER A 73 -9.97 16.80 -11.85
CA SER A 73 -11.09 15.85 -11.73
C SER A 73 -11.08 15.00 -12.99
N PRO A 74 -10.23 13.95 -13.11
CA PRO A 74 -10.06 13.24 -14.36
C PRO A 74 -11.42 12.74 -14.84
N ASP A 75 -12.21 12.11 -13.98
CA ASP A 75 -13.50 11.57 -14.37
C ASP A 75 -14.49 12.63 -14.90
N TYR A 76 -14.66 13.77 -14.22
CA TYR A 76 -15.54 14.84 -14.71
C TYR A 76 -15.02 15.46 -16.01
N GLN A 77 -13.73 15.75 -16.11
CA GLN A 77 -13.15 16.35 -17.32
C GLN A 77 -13.19 15.39 -18.50
N TRP A 78 -12.88 14.12 -18.28
CA TRP A 78 -12.88 13.09 -19.32
C TRP A 78 -14.28 12.76 -19.82
N PHE A 79 -15.25 12.69 -18.90
CA PHE A 79 -16.56 12.15 -19.21
C PHE A 79 -17.64 13.24 -19.35
N ASN A 80 -17.58 14.36 -18.63
CA ASN A 80 -18.68 15.35 -18.59
C ASN A 80 -18.32 16.73 -19.17
N ASP A 81 -17.04 17.07 -19.36
CA ASP A 81 -16.67 18.34 -19.99
C ASP A 81 -16.94 18.27 -21.50
N PRO A 82 -17.88 19.07 -22.04
CA PRO A 82 -18.25 19.00 -23.45
C PRO A 82 -17.11 19.42 -24.40
N THR A 83 -16.05 20.08 -23.90
CA THR A 83 -14.87 20.45 -24.68
C THR A 83 -13.89 19.29 -24.83
N TRP A 84 -13.97 18.25 -23.97
CA TRP A 84 -13.12 17.06 -23.98
C TRP A 84 -13.95 15.86 -24.45
N SER A 85 -13.99 15.64 -25.77
CA SER A 85 -14.78 14.54 -26.36
C SER A 85 -13.92 13.29 -26.55
N TYR A 86 -13.91 12.38 -25.58
CA TYR A 86 -13.18 11.10 -25.67
C TYR A 86 -14.06 9.89 -25.35
N THR A 87 -13.75 8.75 -25.98
CA THR A 87 -14.33 7.46 -25.61
C THR A 87 -13.68 6.92 -24.35
N THR A 88 -14.39 6.08 -23.58
CA THR A 88 -13.83 5.40 -22.39
C THR A 88 -12.49 4.73 -22.70
N ALA A 89 -12.34 4.10 -23.88
CA ALA A 89 -11.08 3.46 -24.27
C ALA A 89 -9.92 4.46 -24.44
N GLN A 90 -10.18 5.62 -25.03
CA GLN A 90 -9.16 6.68 -25.17
C GLN A 90 -8.77 7.26 -23.81
N ILE A 91 -9.76 7.51 -22.95
CA ILE A 91 -9.57 8.01 -21.59
C ILE A 91 -8.71 7.03 -20.80
N THR A 92 -9.05 5.73 -20.82
CA THR A 92 -8.25 4.68 -20.20
C THR A 92 -6.82 4.69 -20.69
N ALA A 93 -6.60 4.74 -22.00
CA ALA A 93 -5.25 4.75 -22.56
C ALA A 93 -4.43 5.98 -22.13
N TYR A 94 -5.07 7.16 -22.05
CA TYR A 94 -4.40 8.37 -21.57
C TYR A 94 -4.03 8.26 -20.10
N GLU A 95 -4.95 7.83 -19.25
CA GLU A 95 -4.69 7.70 -17.81
C GLU A 95 -3.66 6.60 -17.49
N GLU A 96 -3.68 5.48 -18.22
CA GLU A 96 -2.63 4.48 -18.11
C GLU A 96 -1.26 5.05 -18.51
N ALA A 97 -1.20 5.84 -19.59
CA ALA A 97 0.05 6.48 -20.02
C ALA A 97 0.55 7.55 -19.03
N ILE A 98 -0.36 8.33 -18.44
CA ILE A 98 -0.03 9.32 -17.39
C ILE A 98 0.51 8.58 -16.15
N PHE A 99 -0.22 7.57 -15.67
CA PHE A 99 0.21 6.75 -14.56
C PHE A 99 1.59 6.13 -14.81
N ASP A 100 1.79 5.51 -15.98
CA ASP A 100 3.04 4.85 -16.33
C ASP A 100 4.20 5.86 -16.43
N HIS A 101 3.95 7.05 -16.98
CA HIS A 101 4.95 8.12 -17.02
C HIS A 101 5.32 8.60 -15.60
N MET A 102 4.34 8.82 -14.73
CA MET A 102 4.58 9.26 -13.36
C MET A 102 5.33 8.19 -12.55
N PHE A 103 4.88 6.94 -12.64
CA PHE A 103 5.46 5.83 -11.91
C PHE A 103 6.88 5.49 -12.39
N ASN A 104 7.12 5.46 -13.70
CA ASN A 104 8.40 5.00 -14.27
C ASN A 104 9.41 6.12 -14.51
N ASN A 105 8.98 7.33 -14.91
CA ASN A 105 9.89 8.36 -15.44
C ASN A 105 10.13 9.52 -14.48
N ILE A 106 9.08 10.06 -13.84
CA ILE A 106 9.25 11.12 -12.84
C ILE A 106 9.82 10.52 -11.56
N GLY A 107 9.38 9.31 -11.22
CA GLY A 107 9.86 8.57 -10.07
C GLY A 107 9.12 8.92 -8.78
N ARG A 108 9.76 8.61 -7.65
CA ARG A 108 9.08 8.36 -6.37
C ARG A 108 8.86 9.64 -5.57
N GLY A 109 7.70 9.76 -4.92
CA GLY A 109 7.29 10.92 -4.13
C GLY A 109 6.18 11.77 -4.76
N VAL A 110 5.79 11.44 -6.00
CA VAL A 110 4.66 12.06 -6.68
C VAL A 110 3.35 11.50 -6.14
N ILE A 111 2.37 12.39 -5.92
CA ILE A 111 1.03 12.00 -5.54
C ILE A 111 0.22 11.82 -6.82
N PHE A 112 -0.17 10.58 -7.10
CA PHE A 112 -1.21 10.27 -8.07
C PHE A 112 -2.54 10.22 -7.33
N ASN A 113 -3.43 11.17 -7.61
CA ASN A 113 -4.76 11.20 -7.03
C ASN A 113 -5.78 11.03 -8.13
N GLU A 114 -6.53 9.94 -8.05
CA GLU A 114 -7.60 9.63 -8.96
C GLU A 114 -8.92 9.97 -8.28
N MET A 115 -9.51 11.10 -8.64
CA MET A 115 -10.79 11.53 -8.10
C MET A 115 -11.93 10.91 -8.90
N TRP A 116 -12.92 10.42 -8.17
CA TRP A 116 -14.10 9.79 -8.72
C TRP A 116 -15.35 10.41 -8.11
N HIS A 117 -16.31 10.74 -8.95
CA HIS A 117 -17.67 11.04 -8.57
C HIS A 117 -18.52 9.77 -8.61
N ASP A 118 -19.52 9.73 -7.76
CA ASP A 118 -20.49 8.64 -7.66
C ASP A 118 -21.20 8.34 -8.99
N TYR A 119 -21.54 9.38 -9.75
CA TYR A 119 -22.14 9.23 -11.09
C TYR A 119 -21.17 8.68 -12.15
N SER A 120 -19.86 8.83 -11.95
CA SER A 120 -18.83 8.39 -12.90
C SER A 120 -18.47 6.91 -12.78
N ILE A 121 -18.93 6.22 -11.73
CA ILE A 121 -18.75 4.78 -11.54
C ILE A 121 -20.09 4.08 -11.77
N THR A 122 -20.65 4.25 -12.98
CA THR A 122 -21.93 3.64 -13.35
C THR A 122 -21.83 2.96 -14.71
N ALA A 123 -22.66 1.94 -14.91
CA ALA A 123 -22.91 1.34 -16.22
C ALA A 123 -24.02 2.07 -16.99
N GLN A 124 -24.35 3.30 -16.58
CA GLN A 124 -25.42 4.07 -17.21
C GLN A 124 -24.82 5.05 -18.23
N PRO A 125 -25.48 5.20 -19.39
CA PRO A 125 -25.02 6.16 -20.39
C PRO A 125 -25.11 7.57 -19.84
N GLN A 126 -24.07 8.35 -20.12
CA GLN A 126 -24.04 9.77 -19.79
C GLN A 126 -25.07 10.57 -20.60
N SER A 127 -25.26 11.84 -20.24
CA SER A 127 -26.38 12.63 -20.75
C SER A 127 -26.32 12.76 -22.29
N LYS A 128 -27.46 12.68 -22.96
CA LYS A 128 -27.56 12.80 -24.44
C LYS A 128 -27.15 14.17 -25.01
N LYS A 129 -26.72 15.12 -24.18
CA LYS A 129 -26.25 16.45 -24.61
C LYS A 129 -24.75 16.46 -24.93
N GLU A 130 -24.04 15.36 -24.69
CA GLU A 130 -22.61 15.20 -24.97
C GLU A 130 -22.34 14.75 -26.41
N ARG A 131 -21.15 15.10 -26.93
CA ARG A 131 -20.73 14.81 -28.31
C ARG A 131 -20.33 13.35 -28.52
N ILE A 132 -19.88 12.67 -27.45
CA ILE A 132 -19.64 11.23 -27.36
C ILE A 132 -20.42 10.74 -26.15
N VAL A 133 -21.25 9.71 -26.33
CA VAL A 133 -21.98 9.08 -25.21
C VAL A 133 -21.28 7.78 -24.87
N ASN A 134 -20.63 7.72 -23.72
CA ASN A 134 -20.05 6.49 -23.21
C ASN A 134 -21.15 5.64 -22.55
N GLU A 135 -21.28 4.39 -22.99
CA GLU A 135 -22.28 3.45 -22.43
C GLU A 135 -21.91 3.01 -21.00
N SER A 136 -20.62 2.95 -20.70
CA SER A 136 -20.08 2.57 -19.39
C SER A 136 -18.65 3.09 -19.23
N THR A 137 -18.32 3.46 -18.01
CA THR A 137 -16.98 3.89 -17.59
C THR A 137 -16.24 2.80 -16.82
N ILE A 138 -16.85 1.63 -16.60
CA ILE A 138 -16.29 0.58 -15.73
C ILE A 138 -14.92 0.07 -16.21
N ALA A 139 -14.70 0.04 -17.53
CA ALA A 139 -13.43 -0.39 -18.11
C ALA A 139 -12.27 0.53 -17.72
N PHE A 140 -12.52 1.84 -17.56
CA PHE A 140 -11.53 2.78 -17.05
C PHE A 140 -11.21 2.48 -15.58
N TYR A 141 -12.23 2.32 -14.74
CA TYR A 141 -12.05 1.96 -13.34
C TYR A 141 -11.29 0.64 -13.15
N ASP A 142 -11.64 -0.40 -13.91
CA ASP A 142 -10.98 -1.70 -13.83
C ASP A 142 -9.52 -1.65 -14.29
N ALA A 143 -9.21 -0.86 -15.32
CA ALA A 143 -7.82 -0.66 -15.78
C ALA A 143 -6.97 0.03 -14.70
N MET A 144 -7.49 1.09 -14.08
CA MET A 144 -6.78 1.79 -13.01
C MET A 144 -6.62 0.91 -11.78
N LYS A 145 -7.68 0.23 -11.36
CA LYS A 145 -7.62 -0.80 -10.31
C LYS A 145 -6.57 -1.88 -10.61
N ALA A 146 -6.41 -2.30 -11.88
CA ALA A 146 -5.37 -3.25 -12.26
C ALA A 146 -3.95 -2.67 -12.12
N LYS A 147 -3.72 -1.39 -12.43
CA LYS A 147 -2.45 -0.71 -12.14
C LYS A 147 -2.14 -0.74 -10.63
N PHE A 148 -3.12 -0.39 -9.79
CA PHE A 148 -2.98 -0.45 -8.33
C PHE A 148 -2.77 -1.86 -7.77
N ALA A 149 -3.28 -2.89 -8.47
CA ALA A 149 -3.08 -4.29 -8.09
C ALA A 149 -1.70 -4.83 -8.46
N THR A 150 -1.05 -4.28 -9.48
CA THR A 150 0.21 -4.79 -10.05
C THR A 150 1.43 -3.97 -9.62
N HIS A 151 1.28 -2.68 -9.39
CA HIS A 151 2.39 -1.79 -9.04
C HIS A 151 2.58 -1.68 -7.52
N ARG A 152 3.81 -1.37 -7.09
CA ARG A 152 4.18 -1.16 -5.69
C ARG A 152 3.89 0.28 -5.28
N ILE A 153 2.62 0.61 -5.10
CA ILE A 153 2.14 1.97 -4.77
C ILE A 153 1.79 2.08 -3.28
N TYR A 154 2.27 3.13 -2.62
CA TYR A 154 1.79 3.48 -1.29
C TYR A 154 0.44 4.18 -1.38
N CYS A 155 -0.57 3.68 -0.65
CA CYS A 155 -1.96 4.12 -0.73
C CYS A 155 -2.44 4.73 0.61
N PRO A 156 -2.03 5.95 0.97
CA PRO A 156 -2.40 6.57 2.25
C PRO A 156 -3.91 6.86 2.34
N THR A 157 -4.43 6.97 3.56
CA THR A 157 -5.68 7.75 3.78
C THR A 157 -5.36 9.24 3.70
N PRO A 158 -6.35 10.14 3.52
CA PRO A 158 -6.09 11.59 3.52
C PRO A 158 -5.37 12.06 4.81
N GLU A 159 -5.76 11.54 5.96
CA GLU A 159 -5.10 11.81 7.25
C GLU A 159 -3.63 11.36 7.25
N ASP A 160 -3.35 10.14 6.77
CA ASP A 160 -2.01 9.58 6.71
C ASP A 160 -1.12 10.39 5.76
N LEU A 161 -1.65 10.75 4.59
CA LEU A 161 -0.99 11.62 3.62
C LEU A 161 -0.67 12.98 4.22
N GLY A 162 -1.67 13.66 4.82
CA GLY A 162 -1.49 14.98 5.41
C GLY A 162 -0.39 15.02 6.48
N HIS A 163 -0.35 14.03 7.37
CA HIS A 163 0.71 13.95 8.37
C HIS A 163 2.09 13.63 7.79
N LYS A 164 2.19 12.77 6.78
CA LYS A 164 3.47 12.49 6.09
C LYS A 164 4.01 13.72 5.37
N LEU A 165 3.13 14.48 4.72
CA LEU A 165 3.49 15.74 4.08
C LEU A 165 4.02 16.76 5.10
N ARG A 166 3.38 16.87 6.27
CA ARG A 166 3.90 17.69 7.39
C ARG A 166 5.24 17.18 7.90
N ALA A 167 5.41 15.86 8.06
CA ALA A 167 6.69 15.28 8.46
C ALA A 167 7.80 15.70 7.50
N MET A 168 7.59 15.52 6.19
CA MET A 168 8.57 15.88 5.16
C MET A 168 8.90 17.37 5.15
N ALA A 169 7.91 18.23 5.40
CA ALA A 169 8.07 19.68 5.39
C ALA A 169 8.79 20.24 6.64
N GLN A 170 8.71 19.53 7.77
CA GLN A 170 9.12 20.06 9.08
C GLN A 170 10.36 19.37 9.67
N TRP A 171 10.70 18.16 9.23
CA TRP A 171 11.91 17.51 9.73
C TRP A 171 13.17 18.09 9.10
N ASN A 172 14.28 18.02 9.83
CA ASN A 172 15.61 18.25 9.26
C ASN A 172 16.26 16.92 8.95
N TYR A 173 17.21 16.92 8.02
CA TYR A 173 18.01 15.75 7.74
C TYR A 173 19.46 16.12 7.49
N SER A 174 20.35 15.19 7.81
CA SER A 174 21.76 15.24 7.41
C SER A 174 22.21 13.82 7.06
N TRP A 175 23.28 13.71 6.29
CA TRP A 175 23.85 12.41 5.97
C TRP A 175 25.34 12.52 5.69
N ARG A 176 26.04 11.41 5.85
CA ARG A 176 27.44 11.24 5.48
C ARG A 176 27.67 9.81 5.00
N SER A 177 28.65 9.64 4.12
CA SER A 177 29.06 8.33 3.62
C SER A 177 30.52 8.08 3.92
N GLU A 178 30.85 6.87 4.38
CA GLU A 178 32.22 6.42 4.59
C GLU A 178 32.33 4.96 4.13
N GLY A 179 33.19 4.71 3.13
CA GLY A 179 33.30 3.39 2.50
C GLY A 179 31.94 2.92 1.96
N ASN A 180 31.49 1.76 2.43
CA ASN A 180 30.21 1.16 2.05
C ASN A 180 29.06 1.48 3.05
N GLN A 181 29.26 2.44 3.94
CA GLN A 181 28.25 2.84 4.92
C GLN A 181 27.70 4.23 4.64
N LEU A 182 26.38 4.35 4.73
CA LEU A 182 25.65 5.61 4.73
C LEU A 182 25.05 5.81 6.12
N GLU A 183 25.43 6.90 6.78
CA GLU A 183 24.80 7.34 8.02
C GLU A 183 23.91 8.54 7.74
N MET A 184 22.66 8.46 8.18
CA MET A 184 21.66 9.51 8.04
C MET A 184 21.10 9.87 9.41
N GLU A 185 20.75 11.13 9.59
CA GLU A 185 19.98 11.60 10.73
C GLU A 185 18.71 12.24 10.22
N LEU A 186 17.57 11.78 10.73
CA LEU A 186 16.27 12.44 10.56
C LEU A 186 15.86 13.06 11.88
N ASP A 187 15.85 14.39 11.94
CA ASP A 187 15.54 15.14 13.15
C ASP A 187 14.11 15.66 13.13
N LEU A 188 13.27 15.03 13.96
CA LEU A 188 11.89 15.42 14.19
C LEU A 188 11.74 16.29 15.45
N SER A 189 12.82 16.88 15.99
CA SER A 189 12.72 17.77 17.17
C SER A 189 11.84 18.99 16.92
N GLY A 190 11.90 19.52 15.69
CA GLY A 190 11.19 20.74 15.27
C GLY A 190 9.76 20.53 14.76
N VAL A 191 9.25 19.28 14.71
CA VAL A 191 7.88 19.03 14.23
C VAL A 191 6.87 19.58 15.24
N LEU A 192 5.86 20.28 14.74
CA LEU A 192 4.94 21.07 15.56
C LEU A 192 3.92 20.22 16.32
N LEU A 193 3.52 19.06 15.76
CA LEU A 193 2.53 18.17 16.37
C LEU A 193 3.19 16.86 16.81
N ASP A 194 2.95 16.46 18.06
CA ASP A 194 3.47 15.21 18.63
C ASP A 194 2.93 13.94 17.97
N THR A 195 1.85 14.06 17.19
CA THR A 195 1.28 12.96 16.41
C THR A 195 2.08 12.67 15.14
N ILE A 196 2.75 13.66 14.53
CA ILE A 196 3.44 13.52 13.24
C ILE A 196 4.42 12.33 13.20
N PRO A 197 5.28 12.10 14.21
CA PRO A 197 6.20 10.95 14.20
C PRO A 197 5.48 9.59 14.10
N GLN A 198 4.22 9.49 14.54
CA GLN A 198 3.42 8.26 14.48
C GLN A 198 2.85 7.96 13.07
N PHE A 199 3.08 8.85 12.11
CA PHE A 199 2.66 8.71 10.72
C PHE A 199 3.85 8.52 9.77
N THR A 200 5.09 8.49 10.27
CA THR A 200 6.25 8.23 9.40
C THR A 200 6.32 6.77 8.93
N GLY A 201 5.64 5.85 9.62
CA GLY A 201 5.58 4.44 9.25
C GLY A 201 5.12 4.21 7.81
N GLY A 202 5.90 3.49 7.01
CA GLY A 202 5.66 3.25 5.59
C GLY A 202 6.22 4.32 4.64
N MET A 203 6.78 5.43 5.14
CA MET A 203 7.54 6.36 4.29
C MET A 203 8.83 5.70 3.78
N GLY A 204 9.30 6.08 2.60
CA GLY A 204 10.51 5.52 1.99
C GLY A 204 11.68 6.51 2.01
N ILE A 205 12.87 6.04 2.35
CA ILE A 205 14.13 6.71 1.98
C ILE A 205 14.74 5.93 0.83
N LYS A 206 14.86 6.56 -0.34
CA LYS A 206 15.52 5.96 -1.50
C LYS A 206 16.99 6.35 -1.52
N ILE A 207 17.86 5.37 -1.72
CA ILE A 207 19.28 5.57 -1.96
C ILE A 207 19.49 5.51 -3.47
N GLU A 208 19.92 6.62 -4.05
CA GLU A 208 20.21 6.75 -5.47
C GLU A 208 21.71 6.96 -5.70
N ASN A 209 22.12 7.00 -6.98
CA ASN A 209 23.50 7.25 -7.41
C ASN A 209 24.52 6.20 -6.93
N THR A 210 24.10 4.95 -6.77
CA THR A 210 24.97 3.81 -6.51
C THR A 210 24.48 2.56 -7.26
N SER A 211 25.41 1.71 -7.68
CA SER A 211 25.13 0.36 -8.18
C SER A 211 25.00 -0.67 -7.06
N ASP A 212 25.43 -0.32 -5.85
CA ASP A 212 25.32 -1.18 -4.68
C ASP A 212 23.87 -1.24 -4.19
N ARG A 213 23.58 -2.31 -3.45
CA ARG A 213 22.29 -2.65 -2.89
C ARG A 213 22.35 -2.59 -1.37
N ILE A 214 21.21 -2.32 -0.75
CA ILE A 214 21.06 -2.34 0.71
C ILE A 214 21.22 -3.78 1.20
N GLU A 215 22.29 -4.02 1.97
CA GLU A 215 22.53 -5.30 2.62
C GLU A 215 21.91 -5.33 4.02
N LYS A 216 22.09 -4.24 4.78
CA LYS A 216 21.65 -4.11 6.18
C LYS A 216 21.24 -2.69 6.49
N VAL A 217 20.27 -2.55 7.39
CA VAL A 217 19.83 -1.26 7.93
C VAL A 217 19.75 -1.38 9.45
N THR A 218 20.20 -0.34 10.14
CA THR A 218 19.87 -0.13 11.55
C THR A 218 19.20 1.22 11.73
N ILE A 219 18.24 1.29 12.65
CA ILE A 219 17.58 2.53 13.06
C ILE A 219 17.75 2.65 14.57
N ASN A 220 18.34 3.75 15.03
CA ASN A 220 18.66 4.02 16.43
C ASN A 220 19.45 2.86 17.09
N GLY A 221 20.40 2.29 16.34
CA GLY A 221 21.25 1.19 16.79
C GLY A 221 20.58 -0.20 16.80
N LYS A 222 19.31 -0.30 16.39
CA LYS A 222 18.58 -1.58 16.30
C LYS A 222 18.51 -2.07 14.85
N PRO A 223 18.66 -3.38 14.59
CA PRO A 223 18.43 -3.95 13.26
C PRO A 223 17.02 -3.62 12.74
N HIS A 224 16.93 -3.30 11.45
CA HIS A 224 15.68 -2.95 10.77
C HIS A 224 15.48 -3.87 9.56
N PHE A 225 14.28 -4.42 9.42
CA PHE A 225 13.98 -5.49 8.46
C PHE A 225 12.95 -5.08 7.39
N ALA A 226 12.71 -3.78 7.20
CA ALA A 226 11.84 -3.28 6.14
C ALA A 226 12.64 -2.43 5.15
N PHE A 227 13.15 -3.07 4.11
CA PHE A 227 13.87 -2.43 3.03
C PHE A 227 13.87 -3.30 1.78
N ASP A 228 13.86 -2.67 0.62
CA ASP A 228 14.15 -3.27 -0.67
C ASP A 228 15.61 -2.99 -1.06
N GLU A 229 16.03 -3.35 -2.27
CA GLU A 229 17.42 -3.19 -2.73
C GLU A 229 17.96 -1.75 -2.65
N GLN A 230 17.10 -0.74 -2.73
CA GLN A 230 17.49 0.68 -2.72
C GLN A 230 16.56 1.57 -1.89
N VAL A 231 15.59 0.98 -1.17
CA VAL A 231 14.60 1.75 -0.41
C VAL A 231 14.53 1.23 1.00
N ILE A 232 14.67 2.12 1.97
CA ILE A 232 14.38 1.84 3.37
C ILE A 232 12.92 2.22 3.62
N ILE A 233 12.14 1.29 4.16
CA ILE A 233 10.76 1.56 4.58
C ILE A 233 10.79 1.91 6.06
N LEU A 234 10.48 3.16 6.39
CA LEU A 234 10.56 3.67 7.76
C LEU A 234 9.48 3.07 8.66
N PRO A 235 9.79 2.78 9.93
CA PRO A 235 8.78 2.59 10.97
C PRO A 235 8.23 3.95 11.44
N ASN A 236 7.38 3.93 12.46
CA ASN A 236 7.13 5.14 13.24
C ASN A 236 8.43 5.59 13.91
N LEU A 237 8.81 6.84 13.67
CA LEU A 237 9.99 7.46 14.25
C LEU A 237 9.61 8.06 15.60
N LYS A 238 10.61 8.28 16.46
CA LYS A 238 10.42 9.07 17.68
C LYS A 238 10.51 10.56 17.34
N LYS A 239 9.88 11.39 18.17
CA LYS A 239 10.23 12.82 18.23
C LYS A 239 11.72 12.94 18.60
N GLY A 240 12.42 13.87 17.96
CA GLY A 240 13.86 14.05 18.10
C GLY A 240 14.69 13.42 16.98
N VAL A 241 16.00 13.28 17.24
CA VAL A 241 16.96 12.74 16.26
C VAL A 241 16.87 11.22 16.14
N ASN A 242 16.67 10.75 14.91
CA ASN A 242 16.66 9.34 14.53
C ASN A 242 17.87 9.03 13.65
N LYS A 243 18.79 8.21 14.15
CA LYS A 243 19.98 7.79 13.39
C LYS A 243 19.68 6.54 12.58
N ILE A 244 19.95 6.58 11.28
CA ILE A 244 19.80 5.46 10.36
C ILE A 244 21.17 5.14 9.79
N VAL A 245 21.60 3.89 9.90
CA VAL A 245 22.87 3.42 9.32
C VAL A 245 22.57 2.32 8.31
N VAL A 246 23.09 2.47 7.11
CA VAL A 246 22.88 1.56 5.99
C VAL A 246 24.22 0.99 5.57
N THR A 247 24.29 -0.31 5.42
CA THR A 247 25.42 -0.99 4.78
C THR A 247 25.03 -1.34 3.36
N LEU A 248 25.83 -0.87 2.42
CA LEU A 248 25.71 -1.13 0.99
C LEU A 248 26.70 -2.23 0.58
N GLY A 249 26.34 -2.99 -0.44
CA GLY A 249 27.24 -3.95 -1.07
C GLY A 249 26.75 -4.40 -2.43
N PRO A 250 27.53 -5.22 -3.15
CA PRO A 250 27.27 -5.54 -4.56
C PRO A 250 26.07 -6.47 -4.76
N GLN A 251 25.53 -7.08 -3.70
CA GLN A 251 24.45 -8.06 -3.75
C GLN A 251 23.29 -7.65 -2.84
N ALA A 252 22.08 -8.07 -3.18
CA ALA A 252 20.92 -7.84 -2.32
C ALA A 252 21.06 -8.62 -1.01
N SER A 253 20.49 -8.09 0.07
CA SER A 253 20.47 -8.79 1.35
C SER A 253 19.88 -10.21 1.21
N PRO A 254 20.57 -11.25 1.72
CA PRO A 254 20.05 -12.62 1.70
C PRO A 254 19.06 -12.88 2.85
N GLU A 255 18.92 -11.94 3.78
CA GLU A 255 18.04 -12.08 4.94
C GLU A 255 16.58 -11.84 4.57
N ALA A 256 15.69 -12.61 5.21
CA ALA A 256 14.26 -12.39 5.13
C ALA A 256 13.93 -10.95 5.58
N ARG A 257 13.03 -10.28 4.85
CA ARG A 257 12.67 -8.88 5.10
C ARG A 257 11.37 -8.50 4.41
N LEU A 258 10.74 -7.42 4.89
CA LEU A 258 9.66 -6.75 4.20
C LEU A 258 10.25 -5.84 3.11
N THR A 259 9.86 -6.02 1.86
CA THR A 259 10.37 -5.24 0.71
C THR A 259 9.36 -4.24 0.18
N TYR A 260 8.09 -4.36 0.58
CA TYR A 260 7.04 -3.42 0.20
C TYR A 260 5.87 -3.45 1.16
N ILE A 261 5.25 -2.28 1.39
CA ILE A 261 3.95 -2.15 2.04
C ILE A 261 3.17 -0.98 1.43
N SER A 262 1.88 -1.16 1.20
CA SER A 262 1.01 -0.14 0.61
C SER A 262 0.29 0.77 1.61
N LYS A 263 0.51 0.56 2.92
CA LYS A 263 -0.18 1.25 4.03
C LYS A 263 0.79 1.48 5.19
N ARG A 264 0.34 2.22 6.21
CA ARG A 264 1.17 2.60 7.36
C ARG A 264 1.70 1.37 8.09
N MET A 265 3.02 1.35 8.29
CA MET A 265 3.76 0.33 9.05
C MET A 265 4.35 0.94 10.32
N PRO A 266 3.69 0.85 11.49
CA PRO A 266 4.22 1.43 12.72
C PRO A 266 5.53 0.80 13.18
N ALA A 267 5.65 -0.51 13.06
CA ALA A 267 6.78 -1.25 13.59
C ALA A 267 7.03 -2.54 12.82
N ILE A 268 8.29 -2.95 12.81
CA ILE A 268 8.77 -4.24 12.34
C ILE A 268 9.85 -4.76 13.28
N GLU A 269 9.76 -6.03 13.65
CA GLU A 269 10.69 -6.66 14.59
C GLU A 269 10.99 -8.10 14.18
N LYS A 270 12.22 -8.56 14.40
CA LYS A 270 12.58 -9.97 14.29
C LYS A 270 12.50 -10.63 15.67
N LYS A 271 11.77 -11.73 15.81
CA LYS A 271 11.64 -12.53 17.04
C LYS A 271 12.01 -13.98 16.74
N GLY A 272 13.25 -14.33 17.07
CA GLY A 272 13.84 -15.61 16.66
C GLY A 272 13.83 -15.74 15.13
N GLU A 273 13.17 -16.77 14.63
CA GLU A 273 13.04 -17.07 13.20
C GLU A 273 11.83 -16.39 12.52
N THR A 274 11.15 -15.48 13.21
CA THR A 274 9.98 -14.78 12.66
C THR A 274 10.22 -13.29 12.47
N ILE A 275 9.58 -12.70 11.47
CA ILE A 275 9.50 -11.24 11.28
C ILE A 275 8.05 -10.81 11.49
N GLU A 276 7.84 -9.96 12.48
CA GLU A 276 6.54 -9.42 12.83
C GLU A 276 6.38 -8.01 12.27
N VAL A 277 5.29 -7.76 11.53
CA VAL A 277 4.99 -6.46 10.90
C VAL A 277 3.63 -5.98 11.39
N GLN A 278 3.56 -4.75 11.89
CA GLN A 278 2.29 -4.10 12.17
C GLN A 278 1.81 -3.33 10.94
N VAL A 279 0.54 -3.51 10.58
CA VAL A 279 -0.13 -2.82 9.47
C VAL A 279 -1.35 -2.12 10.02
N ILE A 280 -1.45 -0.80 9.80
CA ILE A 280 -2.67 -0.03 10.11
C ILE A 280 -3.36 0.32 8.79
N SER A 281 -4.56 -0.21 8.60
CA SER A 281 -5.39 0.05 7.43
C SER A 281 -6.86 -0.23 7.71
N LYS A 282 -7.72 0.67 7.26
CA LYS A 282 -9.18 0.46 7.19
C LYS A 282 -9.63 -0.20 5.88
N THR A 283 -8.70 -0.42 4.97
CA THR A 283 -8.91 -0.94 3.60
C THR A 283 -7.86 -2.00 3.26
N LYS A 284 -7.92 -2.57 2.06
CA LYS A 284 -6.89 -3.53 1.61
C LYS A 284 -5.48 -2.91 1.70
N ALA A 285 -4.59 -3.59 2.41
CA ALA A 285 -3.16 -3.34 2.47
C ALA A 285 -2.42 -4.49 1.78
N ARG A 286 -1.46 -4.17 0.91
CA ARG A 286 -0.57 -5.14 0.27
C ARG A 286 0.81 -5.07 0.93
N CYS A 287 1.43 -6.23 1.10
CA CYS A 287 2.76 -6.38 1.66
C CYS A 287 3.54 -7.38 0.81
N ASN A 288 4.83 -7.14 0.59
CA ASN A 288 5.70 -8.15 -0.03
C ASN A 288 6.86 -8.44 0.89
N PHE A 289 7.20 -9.71 0.99
CA PHE A 289 8.32 -10.20 1.77
C PHE A 289 9.30 -10.92 0.84
N PHE A 290 10.58 -10.67 1.04
CA PHE A 290 11.61 -11.58 0.55
C PHE A 290 11.82 -12.67 1.60
N ALA A 291 11.81 -13.94 1.18
CA ALA A 291 12.11 -15.07 2.04
C ALA A 291 13.12 -15.99 1.33
N PRO A 292 14.32 -16.24 1.91
CA PRO A 292 15.33 -17.06 1.24
C PRO A 292 14.91 -18.53 1.09
N GLU A 293 13.99 -18.98 1.93
CA GLU A 293 13.46 -20.34 1.99
C GLU A 293 11.93 -20.33 2.03
N ALA A 294 11.32 -21.52 2.10
CA ALA A 294 9.89 -21.64 2.27
C ALA A 294 9.39 -20.93 3.52
N ALA A 295 8.33 -20.15 3.35
CA ALA A 295 7.75 -19.33 4.39
C ALA A 295 6.24 -19.23 4.22
N VAL A 296 5.59 -18.86 5.30
CA VAL A 296 4.18 -18.52 5.39
C VAL A 296 4.06 -17.16 6.07
N VAL A 297 3.16 -16.32 5.58
CA VAL A 297 2.73 -15.11 6.30
C VAL A 297 1.47 -15.45 7.09
N LEU A 298 1.62 -15.56 8.39
CA LEU A 298 0.50 -15.74 9.30
C LEU A 298 -0.30 -14.44 9.41
N ASN A 299 -1.60 -14.60 9.64
CA ASN A 299 -2.61 -13.57 9.79
C ASN A 299 -2.91 -12.73 8.53
N ALA A 300 -2.32 -13.06 7.38
CA ALA A 300 -2.73 -12.49 6.09
C ALA A 300 -4.09 -13.04 5.64
N ASP A 301 -4.91 -12.21 5.01
CA ASP A 301 -6.19 -12.66 4.43
C ASP A 301 -5.97 -13.39 3.09
N TRP A 302 -4.88 -13.07 2.42
CA TRP A 302 -4.42 -13.74 1.20
C TRP A 302 -2.90 -13.70 1.15
N GLN A 303 -2.28 -14.76 0.63
CA GLN A 303 -0.87 -14.79 0.29
C GLN A 303 -0.58 -15.67 -0.92
N GLU A 304 0.48 -15.34 -1.64
CA GLU A 304 1.02 -16.12 -2.75
C GLU A 304 2.55 -16.04 -2.74
N TRP A 305 3.19 -17.17 -2.96
CA TRP A 305 4.64 -17.27 -2.95
C TRP A 305 5.16 -17.60 -4.34
N ASN A 306 5.76 -16.59 -4.98
CA ASN A 306 6.39 -16.76 -6.27
C ASN A 306 7.81 -17.33 -6.11
N ARG A 307 7.91 -18.66 -6.13
CA ARG A 307 9.17 -19.40 -6.02
C ARG A 307 9.91 -19.54 -7.36
N ALA A 308 9.24 -19.36 -8.48
CA ALA A 308 9.84 -19.48 -9.81
C ALA A 308 10.64 -18.22 -10.22
N GLY A 309 10.47 -17.11 -9.49
CA GLY A 309 11.26 -15.88 -9.63
C GLY A 309 12.04 -15.52 -8.37
N ASP A 310 11.75 -14.33 -7.82
CA ASP A 310 12.61 -13.58 -6.88
C ASP A 310 12.51 -14.02 -5.40
N ARG A 311 11.91 -15.19 -5.12
CA ARG A 311 11.58 -15.67 -3.75
C ARG A 311 10.73 -14.68 -2.95
N MET A 312 9.77 -14.08 -3.64
CA MET A 312 8.89 -13.05 -3.11
C MET A 312 7.56 -13.65 -2.70
N LEU A 313 7.14 -13.32 -1.48
CA LEU A 313 5.84 -13.69 -0.93
C LEU A 313 4.98 -12.42 -0.85
N ASP A 314 3.96 -12.38 -1.70
CA ASP A 314 2.94 -11.35 -1.73
C ASP A 314 1.85 -11.68 -0.71
N ALA A 315 1.43 -10.70 0.07
CA ALA A 315 0.40 -10.86 1.09
C ALA A 315 -0.55 -9.66 1.10
N SER A 316 -1.79 -9.87 1.55
CA SER A 316 -2.70 -8.76 1.81
C SER A 316 -3.58 -8.97 3.04
N VAL A 317 -4.01 -7.85 3.62
CA VAL A 317 -4.95 -7.77 4.74
C VAL A 317 -6.00 -6.70 4.46
N ASN A 318 -7.21 -6.87 4.96
CA ASN A 318 -8.30 -5.91 4.75
C ASN A 318 -8.59 -5.03 5.98
N SER A 319 -7.79 -5.17 7.03
CA SER A 319 -7.92 -4.42 8.28
C SER A 319 -6.55 -4.26 8.95
N ASP A 320 -6.53 -3.52 10.06
CA ASP A 320 -5.43 -3.53 11.02
C ASP A 320 -5.03 -4.98 11.35
N ARG A 321 -3.73 -5.23 11.27
CA ARG A 321 -3.19 -6.58 11.42
C ARG A 321 -1.76 -6.56 11.92
N LYS A 322 -1.42 -7.58 12.70
CA LYS A 322 -0.04 -8.00 12.92
C LYS A 322 0.24 -9.22 12.05
N LEU A 323 1.02 -9.03 10.99
CA LEU A 323 1.49 -10.09 10.11
C LEU A 323 2.75 -10.72 10.71
N VAL A 324 2.93 -12.02 10.49
CA VAL A 324 4.13 -12.74 10.92
C VAL A 324 4.66 -13.58 9.77
N LEU A 325 5.80 -13.20 9.21
CA LEU A 325 6.55 -14.07 8.30
C LEU A 325 7.24 -15.15 9.14
N LYS A 326 6.95 -16.41 8.85
CA LYS A 326 7.50 -17.59 9.53
C LYS A 326 8.05 -18.56 8.50
N LYS A 327 9.25 -19.07 8.71
CA LYS A 327 9.84 -20.14 7.90
C LYS A 327 9.00 -21.42 8.00
N ILE A 328 8.85 -22.11 6.89
CA ILE A 328 8.28 -23.45 6.78
C ILE A 328 9.45 -24.43 6.89
N ASP A 329 9.47 -25.20 7.97
CA ASP A 329 10.51 -26.20 8.22
C ASP A 329 10.26 -27.46 7.38
N GLY A 330 11.36 -28.17 7.07
CA GLY A 330 11.28 -29.51 6.46
C GLY A 330 11.53 -29.57 4.95
N GLY A 331 11.75 -28.44 4.25
CA GLY A 331 12.29 -28.34 2.88
C GLY A 331 11.44 -28.93 1.74
N GLU A 332 10.62 -29.93 2.04
CA GLU A 332 9.82 -30.71 1.11
C GLU A 332 8.43 -30.11 0.92
N PHE A 333 7.91 -29.38 1.91
CA PHE A 333 6.63 -28.68 1.83
C PHE A 333 6.82 -27.19 1.54
N ALA A 334 5.95 -26.63 0.70
CA ALA A 334 5.87 -25.21 0.42
C ALA A 334 4.41 -24.80 0.25
N LEU A 335 3.98 -23.78 0.98
CA LEU A 335 2.70 -23.12 0.72
C LEU A 335 2.89 -22.18 -0.47
N THR A 336 2.20 -22.42 -1.59
CA THR A 336 2.35 -21.61 -2.81
C THR A 336 1.28 -20.53 -2.89
N ARG A 337 0.07 -20.78 -2.40
CA ARG A 337 -0.98 -19.76 -2.25
C ARG A 337 -1.92 -20.14 -1.12
N ALA A 338 -2.36 -19.16 -0.35
CA ALA A 338 -3.48 -19.33 0.57
C ALA A 338 -4.40 -18.14 0.44
N ALA A 339 -5.60 -18.39 -0.04
CA ALA A 339 -6.69 -17.42 -0.04
C ALA A 339 -7.58 -17.65 1.19
N ALA A 340 -6.95 -17.80 2.35
CA ALA A 340 -7.57 -17.93 3.66
C ALA A 340 -6.57 -17.53 4.76
N ARG A 341 -7.08 -17.06 5.89
CA ARG A 341 -6.23 -16.62 6.99
C ARG A 341 -5.66 -17.79 7.78
N ILE A 342 -4.35 -17.98 7.69
CA ILE A 342 -3.58 -18.93 8.50
C ILE A 342 -3.12 -18.21 9.78
N VAL A 343 -3.56 -18.65 10.95
CA VAL A 343 -3.18 -18.04 12.24
C VAL A 343 -2.00 -18.76 12.89
N ASP A 344 -1.75 -20.01 12.53
CA ASP A 344 -0.56 -20.76 12.96
C ASP A 344 -0.19 -21.86 11.95
N TYR A 345 1.07 -22.26 11.97
CA TYR A 345 1.67 -23.31 11.14
C TYR A 345 2.55 -24.22 11.98
N LYS A 346 2.38 -25.54 11.80
CA LYS A 346 3.24 -26.57 12.34
C LYS A 346 3.59 -27.61 11.27
N GLY A 347 4.89 -27.78 11.00
CA GLY A 347 5.41 -28.84 10.13
C GLY A 347 5.97 -30.00 10.95
N GLU A 348 5.66 -31.21 10.54
CA GLU A 348 6.24 -32.47 11.03
C GLU A 348 6.61 -33.35 9.82
N ALA A 349 7.52 -34.31 9.98
CA ALA A 349 8.04 -35.11 8.87
C ALA A 349 6.94 -35.81 8.02
N SER A 350 5.84 -36.22 8.64
CA SER A 350 4.74 -36.94 7.97
C SER A 350 3.47 -36.11 7.79
N ARG A 351 3.42 -34.88 8.31
CA ARG A 351 2.23 -34.04 8.23
C ARG A 351 2.51 -32.55 8.40
N VAL A 352 1.65 -31.73 7.80
CA VAL A 352 1.59 -30.29 8.01
C VAL A 352 0.23 -29.93 8.60
N ILE A 353 0.22 -29.02 9.57
CA ILE A 353 -0.99 -28.49 10.20
C ILE A 353 -1.02 -26.97 9.98
N LEU A 354 -2.08 -26.50 9.34
CA LEU A 354 -2.40 -25.08 9.21
C LEU A 354 -3.62 -24.79 10.08
N LYS A 355 -3.46 -23.90 11.06
CA LYS A 355 -4.61 -23.40 11.83
C LYS A 355 -5.23 -22.25 11.05
N LEU A 356 -6.46 -22.42 10.60
CA LEU A 356 -7.19 -21.47 9.78
C LEU A 356 -8.21 -20.71 10.63
N GLN A 357 -8.41 -19.43 10.31
CA GLN A 357 -9.56 -18.66 10.77
C GLN A 357 -10.60 -18.62 9.65
N VAL A 358 -11.89 -18.60 10.03
CA VAL A 358 -13.01 -18.46 9.10
C VAL A 358 -12.72 -17.41 8.04
N ASN A 359 -12.96 -17.81 6.80
CA ASN A 359 -12.68 -17.02 5.62
C ASN A 359 -14.00 -16.57 4.99
N THR A 360 -14.10 -15.29 4.65
CA THR A 360 -15.25 -14.73 3.92
C THR A 360 -14.89 -14.40 2.47
N GLN A 361 -13.71 -14.81 2.01
CA GLN A 361 -13.28 -14.61 0.62
C GLN A 361 -14.00 -15.59 -0.31
N PRO A 362 -14.42 -15.16 -1.52
CA PRO A 362 -15.09 -16.02 -2.49
C PRO A 362 -14.26 -17.22 -2.97
N GLU A 363 -12.93 -17.06 -3.03
CA GLU A 363 -12.00 -18.11 -3.47
C GLU A 363 -11.27 -18.75 -2.28
N ALA A 364 -11.99 -19.44 -1.40
CA ALA A 364 -11.39 -20.09 -0.23
C ALA A 364 -10.61 -21.35 -0.63
N ALA A 365 -9.32 -21.21 -0.96
CA ALA A 365 -8.46 -22.33 -1.36
C ALA A 365 -7.04 -22.26 -0.79
N ILE A 366 -6.43 -23.43 -0.61
CA ILE A 366 -5.03 -23.60 -0.23
C ILE A 366 -4.30 -24.36 -1.34
N HIS A 367 -3.22 -23.77 -1.83
CA HIS A 367 -2.33 -24.37 -2.81
C HIS A 367 -0.96 -24.61 -2.16
N PHE A 368 -0.42 -25.81 -2.36
CA PHE A 368 0.86 -26.19 -1.80
C PHE A 368 1.60 -27.14 -2.72
N ARG A 369 2.92 -27.18 -2.56
CA ARG A 369 3.80 -28.13 -3.20
C ARG A 369 4.41 -29.04 -2.13
N SER A 370 4.54 -30.31 -2.47
CA SER A 370 5.23 -31.29 -1.62
C SER A 370 6.08 -32.25 -2.46
N ALA A 371 7.21 -32.70 -1.91
CA ALA A 371 8.01 -33.78 -2.51
C ALA A 371 7.27 -35.13 -2.47
N HIS A 372 6.43 -35.33 -1.45
CA HIS A 372 5.61 -36.51 -1.28
C HIS A 372 4.15 -36.19 -1.61
N ALA A 373 3.50 -37.09 -2.36
CA ALA A 373 2.09 -36.92 -2.68
C ALA A 373 1.25 -36.96 -1.39
N PRO A 374 0.37 -35.98 -1.14
CA PRO A 374 -0.48 -36.00 0.05
C PRO A 374 -1.43 -37.19 -0.03
N LYS A 375 -1.44 -38.01 1.02
CA LYS A 375 -2.34 -39.17 1.14
C LYS A 375 -3.71 -38.77 1.66
N ARG A 376 -3.76 -37.76 2.54
CA ARG A 376 -4.99 -37.33 3.20
C ARG A 376 -4.93 -35.84 3.55
N VAL A 377 -5.97 -35.10 3.22
CA VAL A 377 -6.16 -33.72 3.68
C VAL A 377 -7.49 -33.62 4.43
N MET A 378 -7.43 -33.12 5.66
CA MET A 378 -8.58 -33.01 6.57
C MET A 378 -8.75 -31.56 7.03
N LEU A 379 -9.97 -31.04 6.98
CA LEU A 379 -10.34 -29.81 7.70
C LEU A 379 -11.24 -30.21 8.87
N GLY A 380 -10.72 -30.15 10.10
CA GLY A 380 -11.37 -30.77 11.25
C GLY A 380 -11.62 -32.27 11.00
N ASN A 381 -12.90 -32.67 10.99
CA ASN A 381 -13.30 -34.07 10.73
C ASN A 381 -13.69 -34.36 9.28
N GLN A 382 -13.64 -33.37 8.38
CA GLN A 382 -14.03 -33.51 6.99
C GLN A 382 -12.81 -33.79 6.11
N GLN A 383 -12.86 -34.85 5.31
CA GLN A 383 -11.85 -35.11 4.29
C GLN A 383 -12.09 -34.23 3.07
N LEU A 384 -11.04 -33.57 2.60
CA LEU A 384 -11.08 -32.71 1.41
C LEU A 384 -10.59 -33.45 0.18
N GLU A 385 -11.19 -33.12 -0.97
CA GLU A 385 -10.68 -33.54 -2.27
C GLU A 385 -9.36 -32.80 -2.58
N ILE A 386 -8.40 -33.53 -3.12
CA ILE A 386 -7.09 -33.00 -3.50
C ILE A 386 -7.02 -32.95 -5.01
N VAL A 387 -6.98 -31.75 -5.58
CA VAL A 387 -6.82 -31.55 -7.00
C VAL A 387 -5.35 -31.28 -7.29
N LYS A 388 -4.70 -32.13 -8.08
CA LYS A 388 -3.33 -31.90 -8.54
C LYS A 388 -3.36 -31.07 -9.82
N SER A 389 -2.68 -29.93 -9.82
CA SER A 389 -2.48 -29.08 -11.00
C SER A 389 -0.98 -28.89 -11.22
N GLU A 390 -0.46 -29.42 -12.32
CA GLU A 390 0.98 -29.41 -12.64
C GLU A 390 1.86 -29.93 -11.48
N LYS A 391 2.54 -29.02 -10.78
CA LYS A 391 3.46 -29.28 -9.66
C LYS A 391 2.85 -28.99 -8.28
N ASP A 392 1.64 -28.45 -8.25
CA ASP A 392 0.98 -28.02 -7.02
C ASP A 392 -0.27 -28.88 -6.74
N TYR A 393 -0.61 -28.97 -5.47
CA TYR A 393 -1.84 -29.53 -4.95
C TYR A 393 -2.75 -28.39 -4.49
N CYS A 394 -4.03 -28.49 -4.81
CA CYS A 394 -5.06 -27.54 -4.43
C CYS A 394 -6.12 -28.24 -3.59
N VAL A 395 -6.55 -27.59 -2.53
CA VAL A 395 -7.72 -27.97 -1.74
C VAL A 395 -8.64 -26.78 -1.58
N THR A 396 -9.90 -26.95 -2.00
CA THR A 396 -10.96 -25.99 -1.74
C THR A 396 -11.44 -26.14 -0.31
N LEU A 397 -11.53 -25.04 0.41
CA LEU A 397 -11.98 -25.01 1.78
C LEU A 397 -13.52 -24.91 1.79
N PRO A 398 -14.25 -25.82 2.44
CA PRO A 398 -15.67 -25.64 2.69
C PRO A 398 -15.89 -24.52 3.70
N ASP A 399 -17.13 -24.05 3.83
CA ASP A 399 -17.49 -23.12 4.89
C ASP A 399 -17.28 -23.74 6.28
N PHE A 400 -16.70 -22.98 7.19
CA PHE A 400 -16.51 -23.39 8.59
C PHE A 400 -16.65 -22.17 9.52
N THR A 401 -16.94 -22.41 10.80
CA THR A 401 -17.09 -21.34 11.80
C THR A 401 -15.88 -21.26 12.71
N GLY A 402 -15.52 -20.05 13.13
CA GLY A 402 -14.43 -19.83 14.08
C GLY A 402 -13.05 -20.19 13.54
N GLN A 403 -12.41 -21.19 14.14
CA GLN A 403 -11.10 -21.71 13.73
C GLN A 403 -11.20 -23.20 13.41
N ALA A 404 -10.44 -23.64 12.41
CA ALA A 404 -10.34 -25.04 12.02
C ALA A 404 -8.88 -25.41 11.72
N GLU A 405 -8.52 -26.67 11.94
CA GLU A 405 -7.22 -27.20 11.57
C GLU A 405 -7.30 -27.91 10.22
N LEU A 406 -6.48 -27.46 9.27
CA LEU A 406 -6.22 -28.16 8.02
C LEU A 406 -4.98 -29.03 8.20
N VAL A 407 -5.17 -30.35 8.20
CA VAL A 407 -4.11 -31.34 8.36
C VAL A 407 -3.83 -32.01 7.02
N ILE A 408 -2.60 -31.87 6.53
CA ILE A 408 -2.10 -32.49 5.28
C ILE A 408 -1.13 -33.61 5.67
N GLY A 409 -1.49 -34.86 5.41
CA GLY A 409 -0.65 -36.04 5.67
C GLY A 409 -0.01 -36.59 4.39
N PHE A 410 1.25 -37.01 4.47
CA PHE A 410 2.08 -37.50 3.34
C PHE A 410 2.36 -39.01 3.37
#